data_AF-A0A0E2P1K0-F1
#
_entry.id   AF-A0A0E2P1K0-F1
#
_cell.length_a   1.000
_cell.length_b   1.000
_cell.length_c   1.000
_cell.angle_alpha   90.00
_cell.angle_beta   90.00
_cell.angle_gamma   90.00
#
_symmetry.space_group_name_H-M   'P 1'
#
loop_
_entity.id
_entity.type
_entity.pdbx_description
1 polymer ?
#
loop_
_entity_poly.entity_id
_entity_poly.type
_entity_poly.pdbx_seq_one_letter_code
_entity_poly.pdbx_strand_id
1 'polypeptide(L)' 'MTTDHEHSAAIDEAAAWLRSDSRERISRPIIPHLKQAFGLTAAEAIEAIREANLRRARPT' A
#
# COMPACT_ATOMS: atom_id res chain seq x y z
N MET A 1 3.38 15.67 -18.42
CA MET A 1 2.94 16.35 -17.18
C MET A 1 2.23 15.27 -16.38
N THR A 2 3.01 14.44 -15.70
CA THR A 2 2.56 13.12 -15.23
C THR A 2 2.11 13.25 -13.77
N THR A 3 0.86 13.68 -13.62
CA THR A 3 -0.12 13.25 -12.62
C THR A 3 0.43 12.63 -11.31
N ASP A 4 0.99 13.48 -10.45
CA ASP A 4 1.25 13.20 -9.02
C ASP A 4 0.02 12.60 -8.28
N HIS A 5 -1.19 12.90 -8.78
CA HIS A 5 -2.45 12.34 -8.29
C HIS A 5 -2.65 10.84 -8.60
N GLU A 6 -2.14 10.32 -9.71
CA GLU A 6 -2.29 8.88 -10.03
C GLU A 6 -1.46 8.02 -9.09
N HIS A 7 -0.27 8.50 -8.73
CA HIS A 7 0.60 7.86 -7.73
C HIS A 7 -0.05 7.85 -6.34
N SER A 8 -0.66 8.97 -5.94
CA SER A 8 -1.37 9.08 -4.67
C SER A 8 -2.55 8.09 -4.58
N ALA A 9 -3.31 7.93 -5.66
CA ALA A 9 -4.43 6.99 -5.70
C ALA A 9 -3.98 5.52 -5.54
N ALA A 10 -2.91 5.12 -6.23
CA ALA A 10 -2.39 3.75 -6.14
C ALA A 10 -1.84 3.40 -4.74
N ILE A 11 -1.22 4.37 -4.06
CA ILE A 11 -0.75 4.23 -2.67
C ILE A 11 -1.93 4.04 -1.72
N ASP A 12 -3.00 4.82 -1.88
CA ASP A 12 -4.19 4.74 -1.04
C ASP A 12 -4.93 3.42 -1.20
N GLU A 13 -5.08 2.93 -2.44
CA GLU A 13 -5.66 1.62 -2.72
C GLU A 13 -4.85 0.49 -2.08
N ALA A 14 -3.52 0.51 -2.26
CA ALA A 14 -2.62 -0.46 -1.64
C ALA A 14 -2.69 -0.43 -0.11
N ALA A 15 -2.77 0.77 0.50
CA ALA A 15 -2.89 0.95 1.94
C ALA A 15 -4.23 0.43 2.48
N ALA A 16 -5.32 0.65 1.77
CA ALA A 16 -6.65 0.12 2.11
C ALA A 16 -6.69 -1.41 2.00
N TRP A 17 -6.12 -1.96 0.93
CA TRP A 17 -6.01 -3.39 0.72
C TRP A 17 -5.15 -4.08 1.81
N LEU A 18 -4.02 -3.47 2.20
CA LEU A 18 -3.18 -3.95 3.30
C LEU A 18 -3.91 -3.93 4.65
N ARG A 19 -4.83 -2.96 4.86
CA ARG A 19 -5.62 -2.85 6.08
C ARG A 19 -6.63 -3.99 6.22
N SER A 20 -7.21 -4.44 5.10
CA SER A 20 -8.32 -5.40 5.01
C SER A 20 -7.89 -6.87 5.24
N ASP A 21 -7.02 -7.13 6.22
CA ASP A 21 -6.55 -8.47 6.61
C ASP A 21 -5.62 -9.21 5.61
N SER A 22 -5.29 -8.59 4.47
CA SER A 22 -4.40 -9.19 3.46
C SER A 22 -2.99 -9.49 3.98
N ARG A 23 -2.51 -8.78 5.01
CA ARG A 23 -1.14 -8.91 5.51
C ARG A 23 -0.88 -10.25 6.22
N GLU A 24 -1.87 -10.80 6.92
CA GLU A 24 -1.75 -12.11 7.60
C GLU A 24 -1.91 -13.27 6.62
N ARG A 25 -2.73 -13.08 5.57
CA ARG A 25 -2.93 -14.07 4.51
C ARG A 25 -1.74 -14.20 3.56
N ILE A 26 -0.82 -13.24 3.55
CA ILE A 26 0.29 -13.24 2.60
C ILE A 26 1.51 -13.91 3.21
N SER A 27 1.75 -15.14 2.78
CA SER A 27 2.99 -15.87 3.02
C SER A 27 4.15 -15.42 2.09
N ARG A 28 4.07 -14.20 1.53
CA ARG A 28 4.98 -13.67 0.48
C ARG A 28 5.60 -12.33 0.92
N PRO A 29 6.77 -11.96 0.38
CA PRO A 29 7.31 -10.62 0.61
C PRO A 29 6.34 -9.54 0.06
N ILE A 30 5.91 -8.63 0.92
CA ILE A 30 4.87 -7.63 0.66
C ILE A 30 5.28 -6.63 -0.43
N ILE A 31 6.50 -6.09 -0.38
CA ILE A 31 6.94 -5.05 -1.32
C ILE A 31 6.91 -5.56 -2.78
N PRO A 32 7.53 -6.70 -3.14
CA PRO A 32 7.41 -7.25 -4.49
C PRO A 32 5.96 -7.44 -4.94
N HIS A 33 5.08 -7.87 -4.04
CA HIS A 33 3.66 -8.03 -4.36
C HIS A 33 3.00 -6.70 -4.69
N LEU A 34 3.21 -5.66 -3.86
CA LEU A 34 2.64 -4.34 -4.08
C LEU A 34 3.09 -3.72 -5.40
N LYS A 35 4.37 -3.90 -5.77
CA LYS A 35 4.89 -3.45 -7.05
C LYS A 35 4.20 -4.12 -8.25
N GLN A 36 3.92 -5.42 -8.15
CA GLN A 36 3.29 -6.17 -9.25
C GLN A 36 1.77 -5.97 -9.32
N ALA A 37 1.10 -5.85 -8.17
CA ALA A 37 -0.36 -5.74 -8.09
C ALA A 37 -0.86 -4.31 -8.36
N PHE A 38 -0.10 -3.29 -7.94
CA PHE A 38 -0.53 -1.89 -7.98
C PHE A 38 0.40 -1.00 -8.83
N GLY A 39 1.42 -1.58 -9.48
CA GLY A 39 2.37 -0.81 -10.31
C GLY A 39 3.31 0.11 -9.53
N LEU A 40 3.39 -0.03 -8.21
CA LEU A 40 4.16 0.85 -7.35
C LEU A 40 5.68 0.68 -7.52
N THR A 41 6.43 1.73 -7.24
CA THR A 41 7.85 1.67 -6.92
C THR A 41 8.08 1.14 -5.50
N ALA A 42 9.34 0.87 -5.16
CA ALA A 42 9.68 0.43 -3.81
C ALA A 42 9.38 1.50 -2.74
N ALA A 43 9.60 2.78 -3.06
CA ALA A 43 9.31 3.89 -2.16
C ALA A 43 7.81 4.03 -1.90
N GLU A 44 6.99 4.00 -2.95
CA GLU A 44 5.53 4.09 -2.82
C GLU A 44 4.93 2.87 -2.10
N ALA A 45 5.51 1.68 -2.29
CA ALA A 45 5.12 0.50 -1.53
C ALA A 45 5.39 0.67 -0.03
N ILE A 46 6.51 1.32 0.35
CA ILE A 46 6.81 1.64 1.75
C ILE A 46 5.79 2.66 2.29
N GLU A 47 5.45 3.68 1.52
CA GLU A 47 4.42 4.66 1.91
C GLU A 47 3.05 4.00 2.09
N ALA A 48 2.63 3.11 1.18
CA ALA A 48 1.38 2.36 1.34
C ALA A 48 1.36 1.51 2.61
N ILE A 49 2.50 0.90 2.97
CA ILE A 49 2.65 0.14 4.22
C ILE A 49 2.56 1.06 5.45
N ARG A 50 3.20 2.23 5.39
CA ARG A 50 3.16 3.23 6.45
C ARG A 50 1.74 3.73 6.67
N GLU A 51 1.04 4.09 5.60
CA GLU A 51 -0.36 4.50 5.60
C GLU A 51 -1.29 3.40 6.12
N ALA A 52 -1.07 2.15 5.72
CA ALA A 52 -1.79 1.01 6.26
C ALA A 52 -1.64 0.94 7.79
N ASN A 53 -0.42 1.05 8.30
CA ASN A 53 -0.12 0.97 9.73
C ASN A 53 -0.69 2.16 10.53
N LEU A 54 -0.49 3.40 10.08
CA LEU A 54 -0.96 4.61 10.77
C LEU A 54 -2.47 4.56 11.02
N ARG A 55 -3.18 4.22 9.97
CA ARG A 55 -4.63 4.25 9.91
C ARG A 55 -5.21 2.98 10.63
N ARG A 56 -4.37 2.00 11.02
CA ARG A 56 -4.70 0.85 11.90
C ARG A 56 -4.48 1.23 13.37
N ALA A 57 -3.44 2.01 13.63
CA ALA A 57 -3.10 2.50 14.96
C ALA A 57 -4.07 3.58 15.48
N ARG A 58 -4.81 4.24 14.57
CA ARG A 58 -5.86 5.18 14.93
C ARG A 58 -7.13 4.41 15.32
N PRO A 59 -7.54 4.38 16.61
CA PRO A 59 -8.84 3.86 16.99
C PRO A 59 -9.90 4.78 16.39
N THR A 60 -10.95 4.18 15.82
CA THR A 60 -12.10 4.91 15.29
C THR A 60 -12.97 5.38 16.44
#